data_AF-A0A2N8N029-F1
#
_entry.id   AF-A0A2N8N029-F1
#
_cell.length_a   1.000
_cell.length_b   1.000
_cell.length_c   1.000
_cell.angle_alpha   90.00
_cell.angle_beta   90.00
_cell.angle_gamma   90.00
#
_symmetry.space_group_name_H-M   'P 1'
#
loop_
_entity.id
_entity.type
_entity.pdbx_description
1 polymer ?
#
loop_
_entity_poly.entity_id
_entity_poly.type
_entity_poly.pdbx_seq_one_letter_code
_entity_poly.pdbx_strand_id
1 'polypeptide(L)'
;MTDSTARQDPFGLTGVRDHHEYADALKRLLDQGRRERCVALLSETEAHVVAELLGQYALHDPAAHLNQLAATLAARLYSRLGA
;
A
#
# COMPACT_ATOMS: atom_id res chain seq x y z
N MET A 1 -26.92 18.40 -2.08
CA MET A 1 -25.75 19.23 -1.72
C MET A 1 -24.73 18.33 -1.04
N THR A 2 -24.15 17.40 -1.81
CA THR A 2 -23.39 16.25 -1.31
C THR A 2 -22.38 15.86 -2.37
N ASP A 3 -21.16 16.41 -2.32
CA ASP A 3 -19.94 15.74 -2.83
C ASP A 3 -18.60 16.49 -2.62
N SER A 4 -18.51 17.46 -1.71
CA SER A 4 -17.25 18.22 -1.56
C SER A 4 -16.22 17.55 -0.65
N THR A 5 -16.61 16.58 0.19
CA THR A 5 -15.69 15.92 1.14
C THR A 5 -14.94 14.75 0.52
N ALA A 6 -15.55 14.02 -0.41
CA ALA A 6 -14.87 12.96 -1.18
C ALA A 6 -13.70 13.50 -2.02
N ARG A 7 -13.72 14.80 -2.36
CA ARG A 7 -12.64 15.46 -3.11
C ARG A 7 -11.45 15.88 -2.26
N GLN A 8 -11.59 15.92 -0.93
CA GLN A 8 -10.54 16.40 -0.02
C GLN A 8 -9.59 15.29 0.44
N ASP A 9 -9.99 14.02 0.32
CA ASP A 9 -9.15 12.89 0.70
C ASP A 9 -9.32 11.70 -0.26
N PRO A 10 -8.59 11.71 -1.40
CA PRO A 10 -8.71 10.65 -2.40
C PRO A 10 -8.25 9.28 -1.89
N PHE A 11 -7.59 9.22 -0.73
CA PHE A 11 -7.11 7.98 -0.13
C PHE A 11 -7.87 7.61 1.16
N GLY A 12 -8.75 8.46 1.67
CA GLY A 12 -9.55 8.18 2.87
C GLY A 12 -8.72 7.90 4.12
N LEU A 13 -7.54 8.52 4.26
CA LEU A 13 -6.62 8.34 5.40
C LEU A 13 -6.74 9.46 6.46
N THR A 14 -7.44 10.54 6.14
CA THR A 14 -7.62 11.71 7.00
C THR A 14 -8.59 11.38 8.13
N GLY A 15 -8.19 11.69 9.37
CA GLY A 15 -9.04 11.51 10.56
C GLY A 15 -9.12 10.07 11.09
N VAL A 16 -8.31 9.16 10.55
CA VAL A 16 -8.11 7.82 11.11
C VAL A 16 -7.48 7.93 12.49
N ARG A 17 -8.04 7.23 13.48
CA ARG A 17 -7.81 7.54 14.90
C ARG A 17 -6.75 6.66 15.54
N ASP A 18 -6.52 5.47 14.98
CA ASP A 18 -5.54 4.53 15.50
C ASP A 18 -4.87 3.70 14.40
N HIS A 19 -3.87 2.94 14.83
CA HIS A 19 -3.00 2.16 13.96
C HIS A 19 -3.74 0.99 13.27
N HIS A 20 -4.77 0.43 13.91
CA HIS A 20 -5.54 -0.67 13.36
C HIS A 20 -6.49 -0.17 12.26
N GLU A 21 -7.23 0.91 12.54
CA GLU A 21 -8.06 1.59 11.55
C GLU A 21 -7.23 2.03 10.34
N TYR A 22 -5.99 2.47 10.56
CA TYR A 22 -5.07 2.88 9.50
C TYR A 22 -4.63 1.71 8.63
N ALA A 23 -4.25 0.59 9.25
CA ALA A 23 -3.91 -0.62 8.51
C ALA A 23 -5.10 -1.13 7.67
N ASP A 24 -6.31 -1.10 8.22
CA ASP A 24 -7.52 -1.49 7.50
C ASP A 24 -7.84 -0.55 6.34
N ALA A 25 -7.65 0.77 6.52
CA ALA A 25 -7.82 1.74 5.45
C ALA A 25 -6.84 1.48 4.30
N LEU A 26 -5.56 1.25 4.62
CA LEU A 26 -4.55 0.89 3.62
C LEU A 26 -4.85 -0.42 2.90
N LYS A 27 -5.37 -1.43 3.62
CA LYS A 27 -5.81 -2.69 3.02
C LYS A 27 -6.94 -2.48 2.01
N ARG A 28 -7.93 -1.65 2.34
CA ARG A 28 -9.02 -1.29 1.43
C ARG A 28 -8.52 -0.59 0.17
N LEU A 29 -7.60 0.38 0.33
CA LEU A 29 -6.96 1.06 -0.81
C LEU A 29 -6.19 0.07 -1.70
N LEU A 30 -5.45 -0.85 -1.08
CA LEU A 30 -4.69 -1.85 -1.82
C LEU A 30 -5.59 -2.74 -2.66
N ASP A 31 -6.73 -3.17 -2.11
CA ASP A 31 -7.73 -3.97 -2.81
C ASP A 31 -8.44 -3.20 -3.92
N GLN A 32 -8.67 -1.90 -3.72
CA GLN A 32 -9.18 -1.02 -4.77
C GLN A 32 -8.16 -0.91 -5.92
N GLY A 33 -6.90 -0.57 -5.62
CA GLY A 33 -5.83 -0.42 -6.62
C GLY A 33 -5.52 -1.70 -7.40
N ARG A 34 -5.91 -2.89 -6.91
CA ARG A 34 -5.85 -4.14 -7.69
C ARG A 34 -6.76 -4.16 -8.91
N ARG A 35 -7.87 -3.42 -8.85
CA ARG A 35 -8.92 -3.40 -9.89
C ARG A 35 -8.69 -2.29 -10.90
N GLU A 36 -7.79 -1.36 -10.60
CA GLU A 36 -7.49 -0.21 -11.45
C GLU A 36 -6.48 -0.57 -12.55
N ARG A 37 -6.55 0.14 -13.68
CA ARG A 37 -5.50 0.04 -14.72
C ARG A 37 -4.22 0.63 -14.17
N CYS A 38 -3.22 -0.22 -13.92
CA CYS A 38 -1.92 0.22 -13.45
C CYS A 38 -1.18 1.02 -14.53
N VAL A 39 -0.82 2.25 -14.20
CA VAL A 39 0.24 3.01 -14.88
C VAL A 39 1.52 2.81 -14.08
N ALA A 40 2.63 2.47 -14.73
CA ALA A 40 3.93 2.39 -14.06
C ALA A 40 4.39 3.81 -13.70
N LEU A 41 4.43 4.11 -12.40
CA LEU A 41 4.90 5.40 -11.87
C LEU A 41 6.37 5.36 -11.42
N LEU A 42 6.90 4.17 -11.14
CA LEU A 42 8.28 3.95 -10.72
C LEU A 42 9.08 3.34 -11.88
N SER A 43 10.36 3.69 -11.98
CA SER A 43 11.31 2.92 -12.78
C SER A 43 11.50 1.51 -12.20
N GLU A 44 12.04 0.59 -13.00
CA GLU A 44 12.33 -0.78 -12.56
C GLU A 44 13.24 -0.81 -11.33
N THR A 45 14.31 0.00 -11.34
CA THR A 45 15.26 0.12 -10.23
C THR A 45 14.59 0.65 -8.96
N GLU A 46 13.76 1.69 -9.06
CA GLU A 46 13.04 2.25 -7.90
C GLU A 46 12.04 1.24 -7.34
N ALA A 47 11.31 0.53 -8.21
CA ALA A 47 10.37 -0.51 -7.79
C ALA A 47 11.09 -1.65 -7.04
N HIS A 48 12.29 -2.03 -7.49
CA HIS A 48 13.11 -3.03 -6.80
C HIS A 48 13.57 -2.55 -5.43
N VAL A 49 14.11 -1.32 -5.33
CA VAL A 49 14.54 -0.73 -4.04
C VAL A 49 13.37 -0.66 -3.06
N VAL A 50 12.19 -0.24 -3.51
CA VAL A 50 10.99 -0.20 -2.65
C VAL A 50 10.58 -1.59 -2.20
N ALA A 51 10.66 -2.60 -3.07
CA ALA A 51 10.35 -3.99 -2.70
C ALA A 51 11.29 -4.50 -1.59
N GLU A 52 12.60 -4.26 -1.72
CA GLU A 52 13.59 -4.62 -0.70
C GLU A 52 13.30 -3.94 0.64
N LEU A 53 13.07 -2.62 0.64
CA LEU A 53 12.79 -1.86 1.87
C LEU A 53 11.52 -2.37 2.58
N LEU A 54 10.46 -2.64 1.82
CA LEU A 54 9.21 -3.18 2.38
C LEU A 54 9.40 -4.60 2.92
N GLY A 55 10.19 -5.43 2.25
CA GLY A 55 10.56 -6.77 2.73
C GLY A 55 11.31 -6.72 4.06
N GLN A 56 12.34 -5.86 4.15
CA GLN A 56 13.08 -5.68 5.40
C GLN A 56 12.20 -5.13 6.53
N TYR A 57 11.33 -4.17 6.22
CA TYR A 57 10.35 -3.66 7.19
C TYR A 57 9.42 -4.78 7.67
N ALA A 58 8.92 -5.62 6.76
CA ALA A 58 8.03 -6.71 7.12
C ALA A 58 8.64 -7.73 8.09
N LEU A 59 9.96 -7.96 8.01
CA LEU A 59 10.68 -8.89 8.90
C LEU A 59 10.82 -8.37 10.33
N HIS A 60 10.70 -7.06 10.56
CA HIS A 60 10.89 -6.48 11.90
C HIS A 60 9.82 -6.94 12.90
N ASP A 61 8.56 -7.00 12.49
CA ASP A 61 7.44 -7.55 13.26
C ASP A 61 6.45 -8.25 12.32
N PRO A 62 6.64 -9.55 12.02
CA PRO A 62 5.83 -10.26 11.04
C PRO A 62 4.34 -10.41 11.43
N ALA A 63 3.99 -10.20 12.70
CA ALA A 63 2.62 -10.32 13.20
C ALA A 63 1.86 -8.99 13.09
N ALA A 64 2.55 -7.85 13.02
CA ALA A 64 1.93 -6.54 12.88
C ALA A 64 1.23 -6.38 11.51
N HIS A 65 0.03 -5.79 11.54
CA HIS A 65 -0.80 -5.64 10.35
C HIS A 65 -0.12 -4.81 9.24
N LEU A 66 0.61 -3.75 9.58
CA LEU A 66 1.34 -2.95 8.59
C LEU A 66 2.51 -3.71 7.96
N ASN A 67 3.21 -4.53 8.74
CA ASN A 67 4.32 -5.34 8.28
C ASN A 67 3.83 -6.44 7.31
N GLN A 68 2.67 -7.04 7.58
CA GLN A 68 2.02 -7.96 6.65
C GLN A 68 1.59 -7.30 5.34
N LEU A 69 1.09 -6.05 5.41
CA LEU A 69 0.80 -5.25 4.22
C LEU A 69 2.09 -4.93 3.43
N ALA A 70 3.18 -4.58 4.12
CA ALA A 70 4.47 -4.35 3.49
C ALA A 70 5.00 -5.60 2.78
N ALA A 71 4.92 -6.78 3.41
CA ALA A 71 5.27 -8.06 2.77
C ALA A 71 4.44 -8.30 1.50
N THR A 72 3.13 -8.05 1.56
CA THR A 72 2.22 -8.20 0.42
C THR A 72 2.60 -7.27 -0.73
N LEU A 73 2.95 -6.02 -0.44
CA LEU A 73 3.37 -5.04 -1.43
C LEU A 73 4.72 -5.40 -2.05
N ALA A 74 5.70 -5.79 -1.23
CA ALA A 74 7.01 -6.26 -1.69
C ALA A 74 6.86 -7.43 -2.67
N ALA A 75 6.11 -8.48 -2.29
CA ALA A 75 5.87 -9.65 -3.14
C ALA A 75 5.22 -9.28 -4.48
N ARG A 76 4.29 -8.30 -4.49
CA ARG A 76 3.64 -7.83 -5.72
C ARG A 76 4.57 -7.04 -6.61
N LEU A 77 5.48 -6.25 -6.04
CA LEU A 77 6.51 -5.54 -6.81
C LEU A 77 7.46 -6.55 -7.46
N TYR A 78 8.01 -7.51 -6.70
CA TYR A 78 8.85 -8.57 -7.27
C TYR A 78 8.14 -9.36 -8.39
N SER A 79 6.89 -9.75 -8.17
CA SER A 79 6.09 -10.45 -9.19
C SER A 79 5.94 -9.66 -10.50
N ARG A 80 5.89 -8.33 -10.42
CA ARG A 80 5.80 -7.44 -11.61
C ARG A 80 7.15 -7.23 -12.28
N LEU A 81 8.23 -7.31 -11.53
CA LEU A 81 9.61 -7.23 -12.03
C LEU A 81 10.07 -8.55 -12.67
N GLY A 82 9.33 -9.65 -12.45
CA GLY A 82 9.71 -10.98 -12.94
C GLY A 82 10.81 -11.64 -12.11
N ALA A 83 11.00 -11.18 -10.86
CA ALA A 83 11.96 -11.70 -9.90
C ALA A 83 11.37 -12.83 -9.02
#